data_AF-A0AAN0JFM2-F1
#
_entry.id   AF-A0AAN0JFM2-F1
#
_cell.length_a   1.000
_cell.length_b   1.000
_cell.length_c   1.000
_cell.angle_alpha   90.00
_cell.angle_beta   90.00
_cell.angle_gamma   90.00
#
_symmetry.space_group_name_H-M   'P 1'
#
loop_
_entity.id
_entity.type
_entity.pdbx_description
1 polymer ?
#
loop_
_entity_poly.entity_id
_entity_poly.type
_entity_poly.pdbx_seq_one_letter_code
_entity_poly.pdbx_strand_id
1 'polypeptide(L)'
;MKLWSITVLLLLIFLAVISLGFAYTDGSIRLVGGTSNLEGRVEVCSGGSWGTVCDDFWGISDATVVCRQLGYEPISALGSAYFGQGNGSIVLDDVQCVGSESYLTNCTHTINHNCTHSEDAGVRCALCTTGSIRLVNGSHDWEGRVEVCHSGSWGTVCADYWGYLDAAVVCRQLGWGTSGTYRSSAYFGQGTGSILLSDVQCTGTEQFLTNCTHLSNRNCRHSEDAGVTCHVCSSGALRLVGGSNSSEGRVELCLNGRWGTVCDDSWDNTDAGVVCRQLGLGTTGTAHSSAYFGLGIGSILLDDVACDGTEQFLANCTHTFCDAYWDSTDAGVVCRQLGYGSGTAFGSAHFAQESGALVMDNVRCDGTESHLTNCTHLTVDKCFPPTDAGVRCARK
;
A
#
# COMPACT_ATOMS: atom_id res chain seq x y z
N MET A 1 -60.76 -25.60 -23.07
CA MET A 1 -59.38 -26.14 -23.20
C MET A 1 -58.45 -25.10 -23.82
N LYS A 2 -58.11 -23.99 -23.13
CA LYS A 2 -57.08 -23.03 -23.59
C LYS A 2 -56.31 -22.32 -22.46
N LEU A 3 -56.72 -22.43 -21.20
CA LEU A 3 -56.02 -21.79 -20.08
C LEU A 3 -54.82 -22.60 -19.56
N TRP A 4 -54.85 -23.94 -19.63
CA TRP A 4 -53.73 -24.80 -19.21
C TRP A 4 -52.47 -24.63 -20.07
N SER A 5 -52.62 -24.19 -21.33
CA SER A 5 -51.49 -24.01 -22.24
C SER A 5 -50.73 -22.71 -21.99
N ILE A 6 -51.38 -21.68 -21.46
CA ILE A 6 -50.77 -20.37 -21.21
C ILE A 6 -50.01 -20.38 -19.89
N THR A 7 -50.54 -21.03 -18.85
CA THR A 7 -49.84 -21.19 -17.57
C THR A 7 -48.60 -22.06 -17.69
N VAL A 8 -48.64 -23.15 -18.47
CA VAL A 8 -47.45 -23.99 -18.74
C VAL A 8 -46.43 -23.24 -19.59
N LEU A 9 -46.87 -22.47 -20.59
CA LEU A 9 -45.97 -21.66 -21.41
C LEU A 9 -45.33 -20.52 -20.60
N LEU A 10 -46.08 -19.83 -19.73
CA LEU A 10 -45.55 -18.81 -18.84
C LEU A 10 -44.62 -19.42 -17.77
N LEU A 11 -44.90 -20.61 -17.26
CA LEU A 11 -44.01 -21.32 -16.33
C LEU A 11 -42.70 -21.75 -17.03
N LEU A 12 -42.78 -22.23 -18.28
CA LEU A 12 -41.61 -22.58 -19.09
C LEU A 12 -40.80 -21.35 -19.50
N ILE A 13 -41.44 -20.22 -19.79
CA ILE A 13 -40.77 -18.93 -20.01
C ILE A 13 -40.15 -18.42 -18.70
N PHE A 14 -40.85 -18.53 -17.57
CA PHE A 14 -40.31 -18.12 -16.26
C PHE A 14 -39.13 -19.00 -15.84
N LEU A 15 -39.21 -20.32 -16.06
CA LEU A 15 -38.09 -21.26 -15.90
C LEU A 15 -36.95 -20.99 -16.90
N ALA A 16 -37.27 -20.62 -18.15
CA ALA A 16 -36.28 -20.23 -19.16
C ALA A 16 -35.57 -18.92 -18.82
N VAL A 17 -36.30 -17.95 -18.25
CA VAL A 17 -35.77 -16.65 -17.77
C VAL A 17 -34.99 -16.82 -16.47
N ILE A 18 -35.33 -17.79 -15.62
CA ILE A 18 -34.52 -18.20 -14.47
C ILE A 18 -33.27 -18.98 -14.92
N SER A 19 -33.34 -19.75 -16.02
CA SER A 19 -32.18 -20.45 -16.62
C SER A 19 -31.31 -19.56 -17.51
N LEU A 20 -31.80 -18.38 -17.89
CA LEU A 20 -30.98 -17.21 -18.24
C LEU A 20 -30.42 -16.54 -16.97
N GLY A 21 -30.30 -17.33 -15.90
CA GLY A 21 -29.63 -16.96 -14.67
C GLY A 21 -28.26 -16.42 -15.03
N PHE A 22 -27.96 -15.25 -14.47
CA PHE A 22 -26.66 -14.58 -14.47
C PHE A 22 -25.56 -15.52 -14.91
N ALA A 23 -25.12 -15.40 -16.17
CA ALA A 23 -23.88 -16.02 -16.58
C ALA A 23 -22.81 -15.39 -15.69
N TYR A 24 -22.45 -16.10 -14.61
CA TYR A 24 -21.40 -15.69 -13.70
C TYR A 24 -20.15 -15.51 -14.56
N THR A 25 -19.49 -14.37 -14.40
CA THR A 25 -18.29 -14.06 -15.17
C THR A 25 -17.22 -15.09 -14.82
N ASP A 26 -16.71 -15.76 -15.84
CA ASP A 26 -15.63 -16.74 -15.71
C ASP A 26 -14.43 -16.12 -14.97
N GLY A 27 -13.82 -16.86 -14.05
CA GLY A 27 -12.74 -16.38 -13.19
C GLY A 27 -13.17 -15.53 -11.98
N SER A 28 -14.48 -15.32 -11.75
CA SER A 28 -14.96 -14.63 -10.54
C SER A 28 -14.67 -15.45 -9.28
N ILE A 29 -14.41 -14.76 -8.17
CA ILE A 29 -14.15 -15.39 -6.87
C ILE A 29 -15.26 -15.07 -5.88
N ARG A 30 -15.55 -16.02 -4.99
CA ARG A 30 -16.29 -15.78 -3.74
C ARG A 30 -15.64 -16.52 -2.57
N LEU A 31 -15.89 -16.03 -1.36
CA LEU A 31 -15.47 -16.68 -0.11
C LEU A 31 -16.69 -17.30 0.58
N VAL A 32 -16.58 -18.56 0.99
CA VAL A 32 -17.68 -19.33 1.59
C VAL A 32 -17.24 -19.95 2.92
N GLY A 33 -18.15 -20.03 3.90
CA GLY A 33 -17.91 -20.71 5.17
C GLY A 33 -17.14 -19.88 6.22
N GLY A 34 -16.76 -18.65 5.90
CA GLY A 34 -16.22 -17.70 6.86
C GLY A 34 -17.28 -17.00 7.72
N THR A 35 -16.85 -16.33 8.79
CA THR A 35 -17.75 -15.55 9.67
C THR A 35 -18.05 -14.15 9.14
N SER A 36 -17.35 -13.72 8.09
CA SER A 36 -17.53 -12.45 7.39
C SER A 36 -17.21 -12.62 5.90
N ASN A 37 -17.44 -11.58 5.11
CA ASN A 37 -17.05 -11.51 3.69
C ASN A 37 -15.53 -11.37 3.45
N LEU A 38 -14.72 -11.27 4.51
CA LEU A 38 -13.26 -11.13 4.44
C LEU A 38 -12.53 -12.46 4.62
N GLU A 39 -13.25 -13.55 4.86
CA GLU A 39 -12.62 -14.85 5.06
C GLU A 39 -13.52 -15.97 4.55
N GLY A 40 -12.90 -17.09 4.19
CA GLY A 40 -13.62 -18.27 3.74
C GLY A 40 -12.79 -19.16 2.81
N ARG A 41 -13.38 -20.31 2.48
CA ARG A 41 -12.94 -21.17 1.39
C ARG A 41 -13.06 -20.41 0.07
N VAL A 42 -12.03 -20.49 -0.75
CA VAL A 42 -12.00 -19.87 -2.08
C VAL A 42 -12.79 -20.72 -3.05
N GLU A 43 -13.78 -20.11 -3.70
CA GLU A 43 -14.48 -20.72 -4.82
C GLU A 43 -14.35 -19.84 -6.06
N VAL A 44 -14.09 -20.46 -7.20
CA VAL A 44 -13.88 -19.80 -8.49
C VAL A 44 -14.98 -20.23 -9.45
N CYS A 45 -15.56 -19.27 -10.16
CA CYS A 45 -16.50 -19.57 -11.23
C CYS A 45 -15.75 -19.99 -12.50
N SER A 46 -15.99 -21.20 -12.98
CA SER A 46 -15.44 -21.76 -14.22
C SER A 46 -16.57 -22.36 -15.04
N GLY A 47 -16.73 -21.94 -16.30
CA GLY A 47 -17.74 -22.48 -17.20
C GLY A 47 -19.18 -22.30 -16.71
N GLY A 48 -19.45 -21.21 -15.98
CA GLY A 48 -20.76 -20.89 -15.41
C GLY A 48 -21.13 -21.66 -14.14
N SER A 49 -20.22 -22.46 -13.58
CA SER A 49 -20.41 -23.18 -12.32
C SER A 49 -19.33 -22.77 -11.30
N TRP A 50 -19.66 -22.85 -10.02
CA TRP A 50 -18.69 -22.61 -8.95
C TRP A 50 -17.96 -23.91 -8.60
N GLY A 51 -16.64 -23.83 -8.46
CA GLY A 51 -15.80 -24.91 -7.96
C GLY A 51 -14.81 -24.42 -6.91
N THR A 52 -14.17 -25.37 -6.24
CA THR A 52 -13.19 -25.14 -5.16
C THR A 52 -11.76 -25.10 -5.70
N VAL A 53 -10.81 -24.70 -4.86
CA VAL A 53 -9.38 -24.65 -5.19
C VAL A 53 -8.65 -25.59 -4.24
N CYS A 54 -7.75 -26.45 -4.75
CA CYS A 54 -6.91 -27.29 -3.89
C CYS A 54 -5.80 -26.46 -3.20
N ASP A 55 -5.39 -26.88 -2.01
CA ASP A 55 -4.37 -26.22 -1.19
C ASP A 55 -2.93 -26.67 -1.48
N ASP A 56 -2.71 -27.57 -2.44
CA ASP A 56 -1.38 -27.92 -2.91
C ASP A 56 -0.68 -26.67 -3.49
N PHE A 57 0.52 -26.39 -2.96
CA PHE A 57 1.30 -25.16 -3.20
C PHE A 57 0.62 -23.84 -2.82
N TRP A 58 -0.52 -23.87 -2.11
CA TRP A 58 -1.26 -22.67 -1.74
C TRP A 58 -0.53 -21.79 -0.72
N GLY A 59 -0.11 -20.62 -1.15
CA GLY A 59 0.72 -19.68 -0.40
C GLY A 59 0.16 -18.27 -0.29
N ILE A 60 0.91 -17.41 0.39
CA ILE A 60 0.51 -16.02 0.64
C ILE A 60 0.39 -15.20 -0.66
N SER A 61 1.16 -15.54 -1.70
CA SER A 61 1.05 -14.91 -3.01
C SER A 61 -0.31 -15.18 -3.68
N ASP A 62 -0.85 -16.39 -3.53
CA ASP A 62 -2.16 -16.76 -4.07
C ASP A 62 -3.27 -16.05 -3.30
N ALA A 63 -3.18 -16.05 -1.96
CA ALA A 63 -4.07 -15.27 -1.11
C ALA A 63 -4.02 -13.76 -1.42
N THR A 64 -2.85 -13.24 -1.79
CA THR A 64 -2.67 -11.84 -2.23
C THR A 64 -3.48 -11.56 -3.49
N VAL A 65 -3.44 -12.46 -4.48
CA VAL A 65 -4.24 -12.32 -5.70
C VAL A 65 -5.73 -12.45 -5.39
N VAL A 66 -6.15 -13.43 -4.59
CA VAL A 66 -7.55 -13.60 -4.18
C VAL A 66 -8.11 -12.35 -3.48
N CYS A 67 -7.44 -11.91 -2.41
CA CYS A 67 -7.92 -10.78 -1.63
C CYS A 67 -7.92 -9.51 -2.48
N ARG A 68 -6.89 -9.28 -3.30
CA ARG A 68 -6.84 -8.11 -4.19
C ARG A 68 -7.93 -8.14 -5.26
N GLN A 69 -8.19 -9.30 -5.87
CA GLN A 69 -9.25 -9.46 -6.87
C GLN A 69 -10.63 -9.10 -6.27
N LEU A 70 -10.83 -9.38 -4.98
CA LEU A 70 -12.01 -9.02 -4.19
C LEU A 70 -12.00 -7.56 -3.64
N GLY A 71 -10.90 -6.82 -3.82
CA GLY A 71 -10.75 -5.44 -3.34
C GLY A 71 -10.24 -5.30 -1.90
N TYR A 72 -9.61 -6.33 -1.34
CA TYR A 72 -9.12 -6.37 0.04
C TYR A 72 -7.60 -6.55 0.13
N GLU A 73 -7.05 -6.37 1.34
CA GLU A 73 -5.65 -6.67 1.65
C GLU A 73 -5.49 -8.14 2.10
N PRO A 74 -4.41 -8.85 1.76
CA PRO A 74 -4.20 -10.21 2.24
C PRO A 74 -3.76 -10.25 3.71
N ILE A 75 -4.28 -11.24 4.45
CA ILE A 75 -3.79 -11.58 5.80
C ILE A 75 -3.09 -12.95 5.77
N SER A 76 -3.76 -13.98 5.23
CA SER A 76 -3.23 -15.34 5.28
C SER A 76 -3.85 -16.25 4.22
N ALA A 77 -3.05 -17.20 3.72
CA ALA A 77 -3.48 -18.39 3.01
C ALA A 77 -3.76 -19.51 4.02
N LEU A 78 -4.85 -20.26 3.84
CA LEU A 78 -5.26 -21.35 4.72
C LEU A 78 -5.59 -22.58 3.87
N GLY A 79 -5.16 -23.76 4.32
CA GLY A 79 -5.43 -25.03 3.66
C GLY A 79 -6.32 -25.94 4.50
N SER A 80 -6.33 -27.22 4.13
CA SER A 80 -6.94 -28.33 4.85
C SER A 80 -8.42 -28.10 5.18
N ALA A 81 -9.16 -27.48 4.25
CA ALA A 81 -10.57 -27.15 4.40
C ALA A 81 -10.88 -26.41 5.71
N TYR A 82 -10.01 -25.47 6.12
CA TYR A 82 -10.14 -24.72 7.37
C TYR A 82 -11.53 -24.09 7.57
N PHE A 83 -12.13 -23.57 6.50
CA PHE A 83 -13.49 -22.98 6.51
C PHE A 83 -14.60 -23.98 6.16
N GLY A 84 -14.30 -25.26 6.28
CA GLY A 84 -15.15 -26.37 5.88
C GLY A 84 -14.93 -26.78 4.42
N GLN A 85 -15.31 -28.03 4.16
CA GLN A 85 -15.25 -28.64 2.83
C GLN A 85 -16.31 -28.03 1.91
N GLY A 86 -15.94 -27.84 0.65
CA GLY A 86 -16.86 -27.55 -0.43
C GLY A 86 -17.48 -28.84 -0.98
N ASN A 87 -18.07 -28.70 -2.16
CA ASN A 87 -18.70 -29.80 -2.86
C ASN A 87 -18.59 -29.57 -4.37
N GLY A 88 -18.71 -30.64 -5.17
CA GLY A 88 -18.66 -30.57 -6.62
C GLY A 88 -17.22 -30.67 -7.15
N SER A 89 -16.89 -29.83 -8.13
CA SER A 89 -15.58 -29.84 -8.79
C SER A 89 -14.56 -29.00 -8.02
N ILE A 90 -13.34 -29.51 -7.91
CA ILE A 90 -12.13 -28.72 -7.65
C ILE A 90 -11.65 -28.23 -9.02
N VAL A 91 -11.58 -26.92 -9.22
CA VAL A 91 -11.37 -26.29 -10.54
C VAL A 91 -9.95 -25.80 -10.76
N LEU A 92 -9.18 -25.59 -9.69
CA LEU A 92 -7.78 -25.18 -9.73
C LEU A 92 -6.98 -26.01 -8.72
N ASP A 93 -5.74 -26.33 -9.10
CA ASP A 93 -4.76 -27.05 -8.30
C ASP A 93 -3.34 -26.54 -8.61
N ASP A 94 -2.36 -26.84 -7.76
CA ASP A 94 -0.95 -26.40 -7.83
C ASP A 94 -0.80 -24.89 -8.12
N VAL A 95 -1.66 -24.05 -7.51
CA VAL A 95 -1.71 -22.62 -7.83
C VAL A 95 -0.44 -21.94 -7.33
N GLN A 96 0.25 -21.23 -8.22
CA GLN A 96 1.52 -20.58 -7.98
C GLN A 96 1.51 -19.18 -8.58
N CYS A 97 0.90 -18.24 -7.86
CA CYS A 97 0.92 -16.82 -8.19
C CYS A 97 2.27 -16.19 -7.82
N VAL A 98 2.68 -15.20 -8.61
CA VAL A 98 3.75 -14.26 -8.26
C VAL A 98 3.23 -13.21 -7.27
N GLY A 99 1.93 -12.89 -7.33
CA GLY A 99 1.24 -11.92 -6.47
C GLY A 99 0.75 -10.69 -7.22
N SER A 100 1.23 -10.46 -8.46
CA SER A 100 0.88 -9.32 -9.32
C SER A 100 -0.28 -9.59 -10.29
N GLU A 101 -0.72 -10.84 -10.42
CA GLU A 101 -1.79 -11.25 -11.32
C GLU A 101 -3.13 -10.58 -10.96
N SER A 102 -3.87 -10.03 -11.93
CA SER A 102 -5.17 -9.40 -11.64
C SER A 102 -6.27 -10.40 -11.27
N TYR A 103 -6.13 -11.65 -11.70
CA TYR A 103 -7.08 -12.73 -11.45
C TYR A 103 -6.34 -13.99 -11.01
N LEU A 104 -6.95 -14.78 -10.11
CA LEU A 104 -6.37 -16.06 -9.67
C LEU A 104 -6.16 -17.04 -10.83
N THR A 105 -7.06 -17.02 -11.81
CA THR A 105 -6.99 -17.83 -13.02
C THR A 105 -5.86 -17.43 -13.97
N ASN A 106 -5.20 -16.28 -13.75
CA ASN A 106 -4.02 -15.87 -14.51
C ASN A 106 -2.71 -16.39 -13.90
N CYS A 107 -2.75 -16.94 -12.69
CA CYS A 107 -1.59 -17.56 -12.07
C CYS A 107 -1.26 -18.88 -12.77
N THR A 108 -0.02 -19.37 -12.61
CA THR A 108 0.31 -20.73 -13.05
C THR A 108 -0.46 -21.71 -12.17
N HIS A 109 -1.17 -22.65 -12.78
CA HIS A 109 -1.99 -23.65 -12.08
C HIS A 109 -2.22 -24.88 -12.97
N THR A 110 -2.69 -25.96 -12.37
CA THR A 110 -3.19 -27.15 -13.04
C THR A 110 -4.71 -27.26 -12.84
N ILE A 111 -5.36 -28.00 -13.74
CA ILE A 111 -6.80 -28.32 -13.66
C ILE A 111 -7.05 -29.80 -13.35
N ASN A 112 -6.03 -30.63 -13.53
CA ASN A 112 -6.07 -32.04 -13.15
C ASN A 112 -5.54 -32.10 -11.72
N HIS A 113 -6.33 -32.65 -10.81
CA HIS A 113 -5.99 -32.72 -9.40
C HIS A 113 -6.12 -34.15 -8.88
N ASN A 114 -5.38 -34.45 -7.82
CA ASN A 114 -5.54 -35.64 -6.99
C ASN A 114 -6.19 -35.31 -5.64
N CYS A 115 -6.55 -34.04 -5.42
CA CYS A 115 -7.12 -33.56 -4.17
C CYS A 115 -8.56 -34.03 -3.94
N THR A 116 -8.93 -34.04 -2.66
CA THR A 116 -10.30 -34.18 -2.17
C THR A 116 -10.74 -32.88 -1.48
N HIS A 117 -12.02 -32.73 -1.14
CA HIS A 117 -12.47 -31.50 -0.47
C HIS A 117 -11.91 -31.29 0.94
N SER A 118 -11.17 -32.24 1.52
CA SER A 118 -10.40 -31.94 2.74
C SER A 118 -9.20 -31.03 2.48
N GLU A 119 -8.84 -30.81 1.22
CA GLU A 119 -7.72 -29.99 0.75
C GLU A 119 -8.21 -28.67 0.14
N ASP A 120 -9.47 -28.28 0.40
CA ASP A 120 -9.97 -27.01 -0.13
C ASP A 120 -9.25 -25.81 0.51
N ALA A 121 -8.73 -24.94 -0.34
CA ALA A 121 -8.01 -23.74 0.02
C ALA A 121 -8.94 -22.60 0.48
N GLY A 122 -8.43 -21.76 1.36
CA GLY A 122 -9.11 -20.61 1.95
C GLY A 122 -8.19 -19.42 2.15
N VAL A 123 -8.78 -18.27 2.43
CA VAL A 123 -8.04 -17.04 2.72
C VAL A 123 -8.66 -16.27 3.88
N ARG A 124 -7.84 -15.40 4.48
CA ARG A 124 -8.30 -14.24 5.25
C ARG A 124 -7.77 -12.97 4.61
N CYS A 125 -8.62 -11.96 4.56
CA CYS A 125 -8.35 -10.64 4.03
C CYS A 125 -8.63 -9.57 5.09
N ALA A 126 -8.17 -8.34 4.84
CA ALA A 126 -8.36 -7.17 5.68
C ALA A 126 -8.98 -6.02 4.88
N LEU A 127 -9.67 -5.14 5.59
CA LEU A 127 -10.11 -3.86 5.05
C LEU A 127 -8.92 -2.92 4.89
N CYS A 128 -8.96 -2.07 3.87
CA CYS A 128 -8.03 -0.97 3.72
C CYS A 128 -8.50 0.30 4.46
N THR A 129 -7.60 1.27 4.66
CA THR A 129 -7.94 2.55 5.30
C THR A 129 -8.40 3.56 4.24
N THR A 130 -9.63 4.07 4.38
CA THR A 130 -10.20 5.07 3.45
C THR A 130 -9.26 6.25 3.23
N GLY A 131 -9.07 6.65 1.97
CA GLY A 131 -8.16 7.74 1.57
C GLY A 131 -6.73 7.28 1.25
N SER A 132 -6.37 6.04 1.61
CA SER A 132 -5.09 5.45 1.20
C SER A 132 -5.06 5.22 -0.29
N ILE A 133 -3.87 5.33 -0.89
CA ILE A 133 -3.62 4.96 -2.28
C ILE A 133 -2.49 3.94 -2.36
N ARG A 134 -2.47 3.14 -3.42
CA ARG A 134 -1.37 2.21 -3.73
C ARG A 134 -1.12 2.16 -5.23
N LEU A 135 0.10 1.74 -5.60
CA LEU A 135 0.49 1.46 -6.97
C LEU A 135 0.56 -0.05 -7.19
N VAL A 136 -0.08 -0.53 -8.24
CA VAL A 136 -0.23 -1.95 -8.52
C VAL A 136 0.30 -2.27 -9.92
N ASN A 137 0.96 -3.43 -10.06
CA ASN A 137 1.53 -3.93 -11.31
C ASN A 137 2.61 -3.02 -11.93
N GLY A 138 3.33 -2.26 -11.11
CA GLY A 138 4.60 -1.65 -11.51
C GLY A 138 5.76 -2.63 -11.42
N SER A 139 6.86 -2.34 -12.12
CA SER A 139 8.13 -3.07 -11.91
C SER A 139 8.89 -2.58 -10.68
N HIS A 140 8.47 -1.45 -10.12
CA HIS A 140 9.04 -0.81 -8.93
C HIS A 140 7.91 -0.18 -8.10
N ASP A 141 8.17 0.06 -6.81
CA ASP A 141 7.18 0.59 -5.86
C ASP A 141 6.73 2.04 -6.15
N TRP A 142 7.44 2.74 -7.04
CA TRP A 142 7.17 4.13 -7.45
C TRP A 142 6.43 4.24 -8.79
N GLU A 143 5.95 3.13 -9.34
CA GLU A 143 5.12 3.13 -10.55
C GLU A 143 4.02 2.07 -10.49
N GLY A 144 2.94 2.29 -11.23
CA GLY A 144 1.85 1.32 -11.31
C GLY A 144 0.49 1.96 -11.59
N ARG A 145 -0.52 1.09 -11.71
CA ARG A 145 -1.93 1.48 -11.72
C ARG A 145 -2.28 2.07 -10.36
N VAL A 146 -2.99 3.19 -10.36
CA VAL A 146 -3.43 3.85 -9.13
C VAL A 146 -4.70 3.19 -8.63
N GLU A 147 -4.65 2.67 -7.41
CA GLU A 147 -5.82 2.20 -6.67
C GLU A 147 -6.00 3.04 -5.41
N VAL A 148 -7.25 3.35 -5.09
CA VAL A 148 -7.65 4.15 -3.92
C VAL A 148 -8.56 3.32 -3.03
N CYS A 149 -8.40 3.47 -1.72
CA CYS A 149 -9.25 2.83 -0.76
C CYS A 149 -10.44 3.72 -0.42
N HIS A 150 -11.65 3.17 -0.52
CA HIS A 150 -12.86 3.81 -0.05
C HIS A 150 -13.75 2.81 0.67
N SER A 151 -14.20 3.15 1.88
CA SER A 151 -15.11 2.31 2.69
C SER A 151 -14.58 0.88 2.91
N GLY A 152 -13.28 0.74 3.12
CA GLY A 152 -12.65 -0.55 3.45
C GLY A 152 -12.29 -1.43 2.24
N SER A 153 -12.57 -1.00 1.02
CA SER A 153 -12.22 -1.72 -0.21
C SER A 153 -11.42 -0.86 -1.19
N TRP A 154 -10.50 -1.51 -1.90
CA TRP A 154 -9.75 -0.93 -3.00
C TRP A 154 -10.58 -0.88 -4.28
N GLY A 155 -10.35 0.16 -5.06
CA GLY A 155 -10.83 0.26 -6.43
C GLY A 155 -9.95 1.17 -7.26
N THR A 156 -10.14 1.15 -8.57
CA THR A 156 -9.28 1.85 -9.52
C THR A 156 -9.73 3.29 -9.75
N VAL A 157 -8.88 4.07 -10.42
CA VAL A 157 -9.14 5.45 -10.83
C VAL A 157 -9.26 5.49 -12.35
N CYS A 158 -10.26 6.19 -12.88
CA CYS A 158 -10.39 6.40 -14.33
C CYS A 158 -9.41 7.47 -14.83
N ALA A 159 -8.86 7.25 -16.02
CA ALA A 159 -7.91 8.16 -16.67
C ALA A 159 -8.56 9.37 -17.38
N ASP A 160 -9.88 9.51 -17.33
CA ASP A 160 -10.56 10.71 -17.85
C ASP A 160 -10.11 11.94 -17.08
N TYR A 161 -9.61 12.95 -17.82
CA TYR A 161 -8.97 14.16 -17.30
C TYR A 161 -7.71 13.94 -16.43
N TRP A 162 -7.20 12.72 -16.35
CA TRP A 162 -5.99 12.38 -15.59
C TRP A 162 -4.73 13.02 -16.19
N GLY A 163 -4.00 13.79 -15.38
CA GLY A 163 -2.87 14.60 -15.82
C GLY A 163 -1.70 14.68 -14.83
N TYR A 164 -0.73 15.54 -15.16
CA TYR A 164 0.52 15.68 -14.40
C TYR A 164 0.30 16.17 -12.95
N LEU A 165 -0.72 16.99 -12.70
CA LEU A 165 -1.01 17.47 -11.35
C LEU A 165 -1.58 16.36 -10.47
N ASP A 166 -2.41 15.47 -11.03
CA ASP A 166 -2.93 14.31 -10.30
C ASP A 166 -1.80 13.32 -10.01
N ALA A 167 -0.94 13.06 -10.99
CA ALA A 167 0.25 12.23 -10.80
C ALA A 167 1.19 12.81 -9.73
N ALA A 168 1.37 14.14 -9.70
CA ALA A 168 2.17 14.80 -8.67
C ALA A 168 1.57 14.62 -7.26
N VAL A 169 0.24 14.71 -7.11
CA VAL A 169 -0.44 14.44 -5.83
C VAL A 169 -0.25 12.98 -5.42
N VAL A 170 -0.43 12.02 -6.34
CA VAL A 170 -0.21 10.59 -6.06
C VAL A 170 1.22 10.34 -5.58
N CYS A 171 2.21 10.83 -6.32
CA CYS A 171 3.62 10.62 -5.99
C CYS A 171 4.01 11.27 -4.66
N ARG A 172 3.45 12.45 -4.36
CA ARG A 172 3.65 13.13 -3.08
C ARG A 172 3.01 12.37 -1.94
N GLN A 173 1.76 11.93 -2.10
CA GLN A 173 1.03 11.18 -1.08
C GLN A 173 1.74 9.85 -0.73
N LEU A 174 2.42 9.23 -1.70
CA LEU A 174 3.21 8.00 -1.51
C LEU A 174 4.67 8.24 -1.08
N GLY A 175 5.12 9.49 -0.98
CA GLY A 175 6.49 9.82 -0.57
C GLY A 175 7.57 9.62 -1.64
N TRP A 176 7.20 9.48 -2.92
CA TRP A 176 8.14 9.29 -4.04
C TRP A 176 8.60 10.61 -4.70
N GLY A 177 8.33 11.74 -4.06
CA GLY A 177 8.66 13.08 -4.56
C GLY A 177 7.44 13.88 -5.01
N THR A 178 7.67 15.05 -5.57
CA THR A 178 6.61 16.03 -5.88
C THR A 178 6.22 16.07 -7.36
N SER A 179 6.68 15.11 -8.16
CA SER A 179 6.38 15.02 -9.58
C SER A 179 6.30 13.57 -10.05
N GLY A 180 5.49 13.35 -11.08
CA GLY A 180 5.34 12.06 -11.74
C GLY A 180 4.78 12.23 -13.13
N THR A 181 4.96 11.20 -13.96
CA THR A 181 4.33 11.09 -15.27
C THR A 181 3.04 10.32 -15.13
N TYR A 182 1.94 10.91 -15.59
CA TYR A 182 0.65 10.22 -15.63
C TYR A 182 0.66 9.14 -16.72
N ARG A 183 -0.06 8.04 -16.47
CA ARG A 183 -0.30 6.95 -17.41
C ARG A 183 -1.81 6.73 -17.54
N SER A 184 -2.25 6.37 -18.73
CA SER A 184 -3.66 6.12 -19.04
C SER A 184 -3.80 4.82 -19.82
N SER A 185 -5.04 4.49 -20.19
CA SER A 185 -5.36 3.33 -21.04
C SER A 185 -4.86 2.00 -20.46
N ALA A 186 -4.95 1.83 -19.14
CA ALA A 186 -4.51 0.64 -18.43
C ALA A 186 -3.06 0.25 -18.73
N TYR A 187 -2.14 1.23 -18.78
CA TYR A 187 -0.72 1.02 -19.10
C TYR A 187 -0.06 -0.08 -18.25
N PHE A 188 -0.41 -0.18 -16.95
CA PHE A 188 0.08 -1.21 -16.02
C PHE A 188 -0.86 -2.43 -15.93
N GLY A 189 -1.71 -2.62 -16.94
CA GLY A 189 -2.77 -3.60 -16.95
C GLY A 189 -4.03 -3.15 -16.23
N GLN A 190 -5.14 -3.83 -16.57
CA GLN A 190 -6.47 -3.58 -16.04
C GLN A 190 -6.56 -4.06 -14.58
N GLY A 191 -7.23 -3.27 -13.74
CA GLY A 191 -7.66 -3.69 -12.42
C GLY A 191 -8.94 -4.51 -12.46
N THR A 192 -9.50 -4.74 -11.27
CA THR A 192 -10.73 -5.49 -11.07
C THR A 192 -11.67 -4.75 -10.12
N GLY A 193 -12.94 -5.16 -10.08
CA GLY A 193 -13.91 -4.62 -9.15
C GLY A 193 -14.42 -3.24 -9.54
N SER A 194 -14.43 -2.32 -8.58
CA SER A 194 -15.03 -0.99 -8.76
C SER A 194 -14.00 0.02 -9.23
N ILE A 195 -14.39 0.88 -10.18
CA ILE A 195 -13.71 2.14 -10.45
C ILE A 195 -14.31 3.17 -9.49
N LEU A 196 -13.50 3.73 -8.59
CA LEU A 196 -13.99 4.58 -7.49
C LEU A 196 -13.97 6.07 -7.82
N LEU A 197 -12.97 6.52 -8.58
CA LEU A 197 -12.80 7.93 -8.94
C LEU A 197 -12.78 8.10 -10.47
N SER A 198 -13.33 9.22 -10.94
CA SER A 198 -13.29 9.68 -12.33
C SER A 198 -13.10 11.19 -12.36
N ASP A 199 -12.63 11.71 -13.50
CA ASP A 199 -12.52 13.15 -13.78
C ASP A 199 -11.73 13.89 -12.69
N VAL A 200 -10.67 13.24 -12.19
CA VAL A 200 -9.83 13.78 -11.13
C VAL A 200 -9.08 15.00 -11.67
N GLN A 201 -9.20 16.11 -10.95
CA GLN A 201 -8.65 17.41 -11.32
C GLN A 201 -8.02 18.04 -10.08
N CYS A 202 -6.79 17.63 -9.79
CA CYS A 202 -5.96 18.21 -8.76
C CYS A 202 -5.38 19.56 -9.21
N THR A 203 -5.22 20.47 -8.26
CA THR A 203 -4.45 21.71 -8.39
C THR A 203 -2.95 21.50 -8.20
N GLY A 204 -2.56 20.35 -7.65
CA GLY A 204 -1.18 19.96 -7.38
C GLY A 204 -0.73 20.29 -5.95
N THR A 205 -1.61 20.82 -5.09
CA THR A 205 -1.31 21.19 -3.70
C THR A 205 -1.97 20.28 -2.67
N GLU A 206 -2.88 19.43 -3.11
CA GLU A 206 -3.65 18.51 -2.28
C GLU A 206 -2.76 17.49 -1.58
N GLN A 207 -2.98 17.24 -0.29
CA GLN A 207 -2.23 16.21 0.44
C GLN A 207 -2.63 14.78 0.05
N PHE A 208 -3.91 14.58 -0.28
CA PHE A 208 -4.47 13.28 -0.66
C PHE A 208 -5.19 13.39 -2.00
N LEU A 209 -5.13 12.33 -2.81
CA LEU A 209 -5.82 12.25 -4.10
C LEU A 209 -7.33 12.46 -3.96
N THR A 210 -7.91 11.96 -2.87
CA THR A 210 -9.35 12.12 -2.55
C THR A 210 -9.74 13.56 -2.22
N ASN A 211 -8.79 14.47 -2.00
CA ASN A 211 -9.07 15.88 -1.76
C ASN A 211 -9.15 16.69 -3.06
N CYS A 212 -8.74 16.11 -4.20
CA CYS A 212 -8.90 16.74 -5.50
C CYS A 212 -10.38 16.76 -5.91
N THR A 213 -10.75 17.68 -6.80
CA THR A 213 -12.10 17.63 -7.39
C THR A 213 -12.19 16.36 -8.25
N HIS A 214 -13.23 15.57 -8.04
CA HIS A 214 -13.46 14.31 -8.75
C HIS A 214 -14.94 13.95 -8.75
N LEU A 215 -15.31 12.97 -9.57
CA LEU A 215 -16.62 12.35 -9.62
C LEU A 215 -16.54 10.87 -9.22
N SER A 216 -17.67 10.29 -8.83
CA SER A 216 -17.82 8.84 -8.82
C SER A 216 -18.02 8.32 -10.25
N ASN A 217 -17.51 7.12 -10.55
CA ASN A 217 -17.44 6.53 -11.90
C ASN A 217 -18.65 6.88 -12.79
N ARG A 218 -18.41 7.58 -13.89
CA ARG A 218 -19.48 8.03 -14.78
C ARG A 218 -19.70 7.20 -16.02
N ASN A 219 -18.74 6.41 -16.50
CA ASN A 219 -18.86 5.48 -17.66
C ASN A 219 -17.56 4.71 -17.98
N CYS A 220 -16.55 4.75 -17.12
CA CYS A 220 -15.24 4.20 -17.46
C CYS A 220 -15.26 2.67 -17.41
N ARG A 221 -14.36 2.08 -18.19
CA ARG A 221 -14.02 0.65 -18.13
C ARG A 221 -12.61 0.49 -17.60
N HIS A 222 -12.25 -0.71 -17.14
CA HIS A 222 -10.88 -0.95 -16.66
C HIS A 222 -9.80 -0.79 -17.73
N SER A 223 -10.16 -0.79 -19.02
CA SER A 223 -9.25 -0.37 -20.11
C SER A 223 -8.82 1.09 -20.01
N GLU A 224 -9.46 1.88 -19.15
CA GLU A 224 -9.19 3.30 -18.91
C GLU A 224 -8.62 3.53 -17.50
N ASP A 225 -8.20 2.48 -16.80
CA ASP A 225 -7.58 2.64 -15.48
C ASP A 225 -6.31 3.51 -15.57
N ALA A 226 -6.23 4.48 -14.67
CA ALA A 226 -5.14 5.43 -14.54
C ALA A 226 -3.93 4.80 -13.84
N GLY A 227 -2.75 5.26 -14.21
CA GLY A 227 -1.48 4.90 -13.58
C GLY A 227 -0.56 6.09 -13.43
N VAL A 228 0.56 5.88 -12.75
CA VAL A 228 1.64 6.86 -12.64
C VAL A 228 3.01 6.19 -12.69
N THR A 229 4.01 6.94 -13.13
CA THR A 229 5.43 6.66 -12.88
C THR A 229 6.00 7.86 -12.13
N CYS A 230 6.34 7.71 -10.86
CA CYS A 230 6.88 8.79 -10.04
C CYS A 230 8.36 9.05 -10.38
N HIS A 231 8.76 10.31 -10.28
CA HIS A 231 10.15 10.71 -10.47
C HIS A 231 10.92 10.54 -9.17
N VAL A 232 11.68 9.45 -9.07
CA VAL A 232 12.59 9.21 -7.94
C VAL A 232 13.86 10.04 -8.06
N CYS A 233 14.40 10.47 -6.92
CA CYS A 233 15.67 11.17 -6.86
C CYS A 233 16.86 10.19 -6.82
N SER A 234 18.06 10.66 -7.15
CA SER A 234 19.27 9.85 -7.02
C SER A 234 19.75 9.85 -5.57
N SER A 235 20.03 8.66 -5.00
CA SER A 235 20.50 8.56 -3.61
C SER A 235 21.77 9.39 -3.40
N GLY A 236 21.82 10.17 -2.32
CA GLY A 236 22.86 11.15 -2.04
C GLY A 236 22.65 12.51 -2.69
N ALA A 237 21.61 12.72 -3.51
CA ALA A 237 21.25 14.05 -4.01
C ALA A 237 20.76 14.94 -2.86
N LEU A 238 21.08 16.23 -2.94
CA LEU A 238 20.72 17.21 -1.92
C LEU A 238 20.09 18.43 -2.58
N ARG A 239 19.11 19.06 -1.93
CA ARG A 239 18.50 20.32 -2.37
C ARG A 239 18.17 21.24 -1.20
N LEU A 240 18.05 22.53 -1.51
CA LEU A 240 17.57 23.57 -0.59
C LEU A 240 16.16 24.00 -1.03
N VAL A 241 15.19 23.99 -0.11
CA VAL A 241 13.78 24.29 -0.40
C VAL A 241 13.26 25.39 0.53
N GLY A 242 12.42 26.29 -0.01
CA GLY A 242 11.76 27.34 0.79
C GLY A 242 12.61 28.58 1.06
N GLY A 243 13.83 28.65 0.52
CA GLY A 243 14.64 29.86 0.53
C GLY A 243 14.21 30.91 -0.50
N SER A 244 14.69 32.15 -0.36
CA SER A 244 14.41 33.23 -1.30
C SER A 244 15.16 33.10 -2.63
N ASN A 245 16.20 32.28 -2.67
CA ASN A 245 17.03 32.00 -3.83
C ASN A 245 17.64 30.59 -3.74
N SER A 246 18.39 30.17 -4.76
CA SER A 246 18.93 28.80 -4.87
C SER A 246 20.08 28.47 -3.91
N SER A 247 20.56 29.43 -3.11
CA SER A 247 21.71 29.25 -2.20
C SER A 247 21.30 29.18 -0.72
N GLU A 248 20.00 29.15 -0.44
CA GLU A 248 19.46 29.04 0.91
C GLU A 248 18.16 28.23 0.90
N GLY A 249 17.78 27.69 2.06
CA GLY A 249 16.58 26.90 2.21
C GLY A 249 16.75 25.78 3.23
N ARG A 250 15.65 25.09 3.50
CA ARG A 250 15.62 23.84 4.26
C ARG A 250 16.38 22.77 3.49
N VAL A 251 17.24 22.04 4.19
CA VAL A 251 18.01 20.92 3.64
C VAL A 251 17.10 19.71 3.45
N GLU A 252 17.05 19.21 2.22
CA GLU A 252 16.42 17.93 1.91
C GLU A 252 17.45 17.02 1.21
N LEU A 253 17.54 15.79 1.70
CA LEU A 253 18.43 14.75 1.18
C LEU A 253 17.59 13.67 0.51
N CYS A 254 18.13 13.07 -0.54
CA CYS A 254 17.56 11.90 -1.16
C CYS A 254 18.24 10.63 -0.66
N LEU A 255 17.48 9.69 -0.09
CA LEU A 255 17.93 8.34 0.19
C LEU A 255 16.94 7.33 -0.40
N ASN A 256 17.45 6.28 -1.03
CA ASN A 256 16.63 5.19 -1.62
C ASN A 256 15.49 5.70 -2.53
N GLY A 257 15.76 6.75 -3.32
CA GLY A 257 14.79 7.32 -4.25
C GLY A 257 13.78 8.29 -3.65
N ARG A 258 13.84 8.57 -2.34
CA ARG A 258 12.90 9.43 -1.62
C ARG A 258 13.59 10.65 -1.04
N TRP A 259 12.93 11.80 -1.18
CA TRP A 259 13.31 13.01 -0.48
C TRP A 259 12.80 12.96 0.95
N GLY A 260 13.63 13.40 1.88
CA GLY A 260 13.20 13.72 3.23
C GLY A 260 14.12 14.77 3.85
N THR A 261 13.77 15.17 5.06
CA THR A 261 14.38 16.31 5.73
C THR A 261 15.50 15.88 6.68
N VAL A 262 16.25 16.85 7.19
CA VAL A 262 17.28 16.65 8.20
C VAL A 262 16.82 17.34 9.48
N CYS A 263 16.97 16.66 10.62
CA CYS A 263 16.67 17.22 11.93
C CYS A 263 17.65 18.35 12.26
N ASP A 264 17.20 19.35 13.01
CA ASP A 264 18.04 20.45 13.46
C ASP A 264 18.75 20.16 14.79
N ASP A 265 18.52 18.99 15.40
CA ASP A 265 19.29 18.49 16.53
C ASP A 265 20.75 18.31 16.13
N SER A 266 21.64 18.92 16.93
CA SER A 266 23.09 19.00 16.70
C SER A 266 23.51 19.73 15.41
N TRP A 267 22.58 20.25 14.60
CA TRP A 267 22.86 20.91 13.33
C TRP A 267 23.65 22.21 13.49
N ASP A 268 24.87 22.24 12.95
CA ASP A 268 25.78 23.36 13.10
C ASP A 268 26.38 23.90 11.77
N ASN A 269 27.21 24.95 11.88
CA ASN A 269 27.82 25.58 10.70
C ASN A 269 28.82 24.66 9.96
N THR A 270 29.35 23.64 10.64
CA THR A 270 30.21 22.60 10.06
C THR A 270 29.38 21.72 9.13
N ASP A 271 28.21 21.27 9.59
CA ASP A 271 27.26 20.48 8.79
C ASP A 271 26.76 21.29 7.59
N ALA A 272 26.36 22.54 7.83
CA ALA A 272 25.94 23.47 6.77
C ALA A 272 27.08 23.71 5.77
N GLY A 273 28.34 23.73 6.22
CA GLY A 273 29.52 23.81 5.35
C GLY A 273 29.66 22.61 4.41
N VAL A 274 29.39 21.39 4.89
CA VAL A 274 29.33 20.18 4.06
C VAL A 274 28.23 20.28 3.01
N VAL A 275 27.04 20.74 3.40
CA VAL A 275 25.92 20.97 2.47
C VAL A 275 26.29 21.96 1.36
N CYS A 276 26.80 23.13 1.73
CA CYS A 276 27.21 24.15 0.77
C CYS A 276 28.28 23.62 -0.18
N ARG A 277 29.23 22.81 0.34
CA ARG A 277 30.28 22.19 -0.48
C ARG A 277 29.70 21.18 -1.46
N GLN A 278 28.82 20.29 -1.00
CA GLN A 278 28.18 19.27 -1.82
C GLN A 278 27.35 19.91 -2.97
N LEU A 279 26.72 21.05 -2.72
CA LEU A 279 25.96 21.80 -3.72
C LEU A 279 26.82 22.71 -4.62
N GLY A 280 28.12 22.82 -4.37
CA GLY A 280 29.03 23.69 -5.11
C GLY A 280 28.84 25.19 -4.83
N LEU A 281 28.26 25.54 -3.67
CA LEU A 281 27.96 26.91 -3.24
C LEU A 281 29.09 27.56 -2.42
N GLY A 282 30.09 26.79 -2.00
CA GLY A 282 31.21 27.24 -1.18
C GLY A 282 31.56 26.22 -0.10
N THR A 283 32.51 26.53 0.80
CA THR A 283 32.94 25.63 1.88
C THR A 283 32.44 26.04 3.26
N THR A 284 31.62 27.08 3.34
CA THR A 284 31.08 27.62 4.59
C THR A 284 29.57 27.76 4.43
N GLY A 285 28.83 27.37 5.46
CA GLY A 285 27.39 27.57 5.55
C GLY A 285 27.01 28.14 6.91
N THR A 286 25.82 28.74 6.97
CA THR A 286 25.20 29.17 8.23
C THR A 286 24.07 28.21 8.54
N ALA A 287 24.15 27.55 9.69
CA ALA A 287 23.07 26.71 10.19
C ALA A 287 21.90 27.55 10.68
N HIS A 288 20.71 27.14 10.29
CA HIS A 288 19.45 27.66 10.80
C HIS A 288 18.63 26.49 11.33
N SER A 289 17.96 26.70 12.46
CA SER A 289 17.14 25.70 13.14
C SER A 289 15.67 26.15 13.22
N SER A 290 14.83 25.35 13.87
CA SER A 290 13.41 25.61 14.15
C SER A 290 12.59 25.90 12.89
N ALA A 291 12.86 25.12 11.84
CA ALA A 291 12.18 25.22 10.54
C ALA A 291 12.17 26.65 9.96
N TYR A 292 13.28 27.38 10.08
CA TYR A 292 13.42 28.77 9.60
C TYR A 292 12.94 28.99 8.15
N PHE A 293 13.19 28.03 7.26
CA PHE A 293 12.76 28.04 5.85
C PHE A 293 11.42 27.33 5.60
N GLY A 294 10.61 27.17 6.64
CA GLY A 294 9.36 26.43 6.64
C GLY A 294 9.54 24.94 6.89
N LEU A 295 8.44 24.30 7.29
CA LEU A 295 8.40 22.86 7.58
C LEU A 295 8.56 22.02 6.31
N GLY A 296 9.28 20.90 6.46
CA GLY A 296 9.33 19.85 5.46
C GLY A 296 8.02 19.06 5.40
N ILE A 297 7.88 18.26 4.33
CA ILE A 297 6.79 17.30 4.17
C ILE A 297 7.43 15.92 4.01
N GLY A 298 6.87 14.91 4.66
CA GLY A 298 7.39 13.55 4.63
C GLY A 298 8.34 13.25 5.78
N SER A 299 9.16 12.22 5.60
CA SER A 299 10.04 11.70 6.66
C SER A 299 11.25 12.60 6.91
N ILE A 300 11.69 12.64 8.16
CA ILE A 300 13.03 13.07 8.52
C ILE A 300 13.96 11.88 8.29
N LEU A 301 15.03 12.07 7.52
CA LEU A 301 15.94 11.00 7.16
C LEU A 301 17.14 10.93 8.07
N LEU A 302 17.71 12.10 8.42
CA LEU A 302 18.89 12.19 9.25
C LEU A 302 18.58 12.95 10.53
N ASP A 303 19.15 12.49 11.63
CA ASP A 303 19.09 13.10 12.96
C ASP A 303 20.49 13.13 13.59
N ASP A 304 20.71 14.02 14.56
CA ASP A 304 21.99 14.24 15.25
C ASP A 304 23.19 14.24 14.27
N VAL A 305 23.07 15.00 13.19
CA VAL A 305 24.15 15.12 12.19
C VAL A 305 25.34 15.80 12.84
N ALA A 306 26.52 15.18 12.70
CA ALA A 306 27.77 15.65 13.27
C ALA A 306 28.90 15.42 12.26
N CYS A 307 29.06 16.37 11.35
CA CYS A 307 30.14 16.40 10.39
C CYS A 307 31.45 16.88 11.03
N ASP A 308 32.60 16.37 10.58
CA ASP A 308 33.92 16.92 10.91
C ASP A 308 34.34 18.07 9.97
N GLY A 309 33.56 18.29 8.91
CA GLY A 309 33.74 19.35 7.94
C GLY A 309 34.61 18.95 6.75
N THR A 310 35.04 17.70 6.64
CA THR A 310 35.83 17.16 5.51
C THR A 310 35.01 16.29 4.56
N GLU A 311 33.79 15.92 4.94
CA GLU A 311 32.92 15.02 4.19
C GLU A 311 32.49 15.61 2.84
N GLN A 312 32.53 14.81 1.78
CA GLN A 312 32.06 15.28 0.46
C GLN A 312 30.53 15.33 0.34
N PHE A 313 29.84 14.51 1.13
CA PHE A 313 28.39 14.37 1.12
C PHE A 313 27.87 14.39 2.55
N LEU A 314 26.72 15.04 2.77
CA LEU A 314 26.08 15.09 4.08
C LEU A 314 25.79 13.69 4.64
N ALA A 315 25.39 12.77 3.76
CA ALA A 315 25.12 11.37 4.11
C ALA A 315 26.35 10.59 4.61
N ASN A 316 27.57 11.15 4.49
CA ASN A 316 28.81 10.53 4.99
C ASN A 316 29.20 11.03 6.38
N CYS A 317 28.54 12.08 6.91
CA CYS A 317 28.79 12.55 8.27
C CYS A 317 28.34 11.51 9.28
N THR A 318 28.80 11.62 10.52
CA THR A 318 28.19 10.83 11.60
C THR A 318 26.76 11.32 11.79
N HIS A 319 25.80 10.40 11.84
CA HIS A 319 24.38 10.73 12.02
C HIS A 319 23.65 9.50 12.57
N THR A 320 22.47 9.74 13.13
CA THR A 320 21.43 8.72 13.33
C THR A 320 20.38 8.86 12.24
N PHE A 321 19.63 7.80 11.94
CA PHE A 321 18.39 7.96 11.16
C PHE A 321 17.26 8.30 12.14
N CYS A 322 16.39 9.25 11.81
CA CYS A 322 15.11 9.36 12.53
C CYS A 322 14.38 8.02 12.38
N ASP A 323 13.87 7.48 13.48
CA ASP A 323 13.30 6.13 13.58
C ASP A 323 14.28 4.95 13.37
N ALA A 324 15.61 5.15 13.48
CA ALA A 324 16.64 4.11 13.28
C ALA A 324 16.52 2.86 14.18
N TYR A 325 15.71 2.93 15.24
CA TYR A 325 15.59 1.87 16.23
C TYR A 325 14.24 1.17 16.23
N TRP A 326 13.33 1.50 15.30
CA TRP A 326 12.08 0.77 15.17
C TRP A 326 12.25 -0.47 14.29
N ASP A 327 12.56 -1.62 14.90
CA ASP A 327 12.80 -2.87 14.21
C ASP A 327 11.79 -3.99 14.58
N SER A 328 11.96 -5.17 13.97
CA SER A 328 11.06 -6.31 14.19
C SER A 328 10.96 -6.77 15.65
N THR A 329 11.96 -6.45 16.47
CA THR A 329 12.03 -6.72 17.91
C THR A 329 11.04 -5.82 18.65
N ASP A 330 11.06 -4.53 18.37
CA ASP A 330 10.16 -3.53 18.99
C ASP A 330 8.72 -3.76 18.53
N ALA A 331 8.55 -3.99 17.23
CA ALA A 331 7.29 -4.43 16.65
C ALA A 331 6.78 -5.73 17.31
N GLY A 332 7.67 -6.67 17.60
CA GLY A 332 7.35 -7.90 18.31
C GLY A 332 6.81 -7.66 19.73
N VAL A 333 7.38 -6.71 20.47
CA VAL A 333 6.89 -6.31 21.80
C VAL A 333 5.49 -5.69 21.70
N VAL A 334 5.25 -4.76 20.77
CA VAL A 334 3.92 -4.17 20.57
C VAL A 334 2.89 -5.23 20.20
N CYS A 335 3.22 -6.10 19.25
CA CYS A 335 2.30 -7.15 18.83
C CYS A 335 1.96 -8.08 19.98
N ARG A 336 2.95 -8.47 20.79
CA ARG A 336 2.73 -9.31 21.97
C ARG A 336 1.89 -8.60 23.02
N GLN A 337 2.15 -7.32 23.28
CA GLN A 337 1.34 -6.46 24.15
C GLN A 337 -0.13 -6.46 23.71
N LEU A 338 -0.38 -6.47 22.39
CA LEU A 338 -1.71 -6.49 21.79
C LEU A 338 -2.29 -7.93 21.64
N GLY A 339 -1.60 -8.97 22.10
CA GLY A 339 -2.07 -10.36 22.08
C GLY A 339 -1.72 -11.15 20.81
N TYR A 340 -0.85 -10.64 19.96
CA TYR A 340 -0.36 -11.26 18.72
C TYR A 340 0.96 -12.04 18.94
N GLY A 341 1.38 -12.80 17.92
CA GLY A 341 2.55 -13.69 17.98
C GLY A 341 3.86 -12.99 17.63
N SER A 342 3.94 -12.46 16.41
CA SER A 342 5.11 -11.74 15.90
C SER A 342 4.68 -10.41 15.26
N GLY A 343 5.64 -9.50 15.10
CA GLY A 343 5.44 -8.19 14.50
C GLY A 343 6.51 -7.87 13.47
N THR A 344 6.12 -7.19 12.41
CA THR A 344 7.04 -6.59 11.43
C THR A 344 6.95 -5.07 11.55
N ALA A 345 8.09 -4.40 11.73
CA ALA A 345 8.20 -2.96 11.82
C ALA A 345 8.15 -2.27 10.46
N PHE A 346 7.64 -1.04 10.45
CA PHE A 346 7.66 -0.10 9.33
C PHE A 346 8.02 1.30 9.87
N GLY A 347 9.22 1.79 9.57
CA GLY A 347 9.72 3.10 10.05
C GLY A 347 9.28 4.30 9.20
N SER A 348 8.16 4.21 8.48
CA SER A 348 7.67 5.29 7.61
C SER A 348 6.16 5.17 7.39
N ALA A 349 5.41 4.88 8.45
CA ALA A 349 4.00 4.63 8.28
C ALA A 349 3.22 5.96 8.31
N HIS A 350 2.64 6.34 7.18
CA HIS A 350 1.67 7.43 7.10
C HIS A 350 0.32 6.97 7.67
N PHE A 351 0.25 6.67 8.96
CA PHE A 351 -1.03 6.54 9.64
C PHE A 351 -1.61 7.94 9.88
N ALA A 352 -2.93 8.04 9.99
CA ALA A 352 -3.58 9.33 10.23
C ALA A 352 -3.08 9.91 11.55
N GLN A 353 -2.53 11.13 11.51
CA GLN A 353 -2.05 11.84 12.69
C GLN A 353 -3.23 12.10 13.65
N GLU A 354 -3.34 11.32 14.72
CA GLU A 354 -4.32 11.51 15.78
C GLU A 354 -3.77 12.53 16.81
N SER A 355 -4.59 13.49 17.24
CA SER A 355 -4.16 14.46 18.26
C SER A 355 -4.23 13.84 19.67
N GLY A 356 -3.07 13.75 20.35
CA GLY A 356 -2.99 13.33 21.76
C GLY A 356 -2.22 12.03 22.06
N ALA A 357 -1.34 11.56 21.15
CA ALA A 357 -0.65 10.29 21.28
C ALA A 357 0.52 10.28 22.30
N LEU A 358 0.82 9.08 22.79
CA LEU A 358 2.03 8.72 23.55
C LEU A 358 3.25 8.92 22.64
N VAL A 359 4.13 9.85 23.01
CA VAL A 359 5.38 10.10 22.29
C VAL A 359 6.47 9.19 22.84
N MET A 360 7.00 8.33 21.98
CA MET A 360 8.15 7.48 22.28
C MET A 360 9.14 7.56 21.13
N ASP A 361 10.30 8.15 21.38
CA ASP A 361 11.41 8.23 20.43
C ASP A 361 12.52 7.26 20.83
N ASN A 362 13.33 6.81 19.87
CA ASN A 362 14.47 5.92 20.08
C ASN A 362 14.10 4.65 20.88
N VAL A 363 12.93 4.07 20.58
CA VAL A 363 12.46 2.84 21.23
C VAL A 363 13.44 1.71 20.93
N ARG A 364 13.92 1.05 21.99
CA ARG A 364 14.83 -0.10 21.92
C ARG A 364 14.38 -1.16 22.90
N CYS A 365 13.76 -2.20 22.36
CA CYS A 365 13.35 -3.38 23.08
C CYS A 365 14.38 -4.50 22.92
N ASP A 366 14.62 -5.25 24.00
CA ASP A 366 15.37 -6.51 23.97
C ASP A 366 14.48 -7.69 23.49
N GLY A 367 13.19 -7.43 23.28
CA GLY A 367 12.19 -8.39 22.79
C GLY A 367 11.54 -9.23 23.89
N THR A 368 11.88 -9.00 25.16
CA THR A 368 11.34 -9.73 26.33
C THR A 368 10.29 -8.94 27.10
N GLU A 369 10.18 -7.66 26.81
CA GLU A 369 9.28 -6.72 27.44
C GLU A 369 7.81 -7.11 27.23
N SER A 370 6.98 -6.82 28.23
CA SER A 370 5.53 -7.05 28.19
C SER A 370 4.77 -5.91 27.50
N HIS A 371 5.33 -4.69 27.53
CA HIS A 371 4.76 -3.47 26.99
C HIS A 371 5.84 -2.59 26.36
N LEU A 372 5.49 -1.82 25.34
CA LEU A 372 6.42 -0.92 24.66
C LEU A 372 7.04 0.10 25.61
N THR A 373 6.26 0.63 26.55
CA THR A 373 6.72 1.59 27.58
C THR A 373 7.79 1.02 28.53
N ASN A 374 8.00 -0.30 28.52
CA ASN A 374 9.05 -0.95 29.32
C ASN A 374 10.37 -1.06 28.54
N CYS A 375 10.37 -0.79 27.24
CA CYS A 375 11.58 -0.70 26.44
C CYS A 375 12.32 0.60 26.76
N THR A 376 13.62 0.65 26.44
CA THR A 376 14.37 1.91 26.57
C THR A 376 13.85 2.87 25.51
N HIS A 377 13.47 4.10 25.89
CA HIS A 377 12.96 5.10 24.96
C HIS A 377 13.14 6.51 25.55
N LEU A 378 12.99 7.51 24.69
CA LEU A 378 12.87 8.91 25.05
C LEU A 378 11.38 9.30 25.00
N THR A 379 10.94 10.13 25.95
CA THR A 379 9.55 10.61 26.04
C THR A 379 9.35 11.97 25.35
N VAL A 380 10.37 12.42 24.61
CA VAL A 380 10.37 13.68 23.86
C VAL A 380 10.67 13.30 22.44
N ASP A 381 9.79 13.70 21.52
CA ASP A 381 10.02 13.56 20.09
C ASP A 381 11.07 14.58 19.68
N LYS A 382 12.20 14.08 19.20
CA LYS A 382 13.26 14.91 18.62
C LYS A 382 13.07 15.10 17.12
N CYS A 383 12.27 14.26 16.48
CA CYS A 383 12.02 14.28 15.05
C CYS A 383 10.76 15.13 14.76
N PHE A 384 10.94 16.40 14.37
CA PHE A 384 9.81 17.26 13.94
C PHE A 384 9.79 17.54 12.41
N PRO A 385 8.68 17.28 11.69
CA PRO A 385 7.38 16.79 12.17
C PRO A 385 7.42 15.32 12.61
N PRO A 386 6.53 14.90 13.53
CA PRO A 386 6.48 13.52 14.02
C PRO A 386 6.30 12.55 12.86
N THR A 387 7.17 11.55 12.78
CA THR A 387 6.98 10.38 11.91
C THR A 387 6.40 9.25 12.73
N ASP A 388 5.28 8.68 12.30
CA ASP A 388 4.67 7.57 13.02
C ASP A 388 5.40 6.25 12.69
N ALA A 389 5.84 5.55 13.74
CA ALA A 389 6.30 4.18 13.65
C ALA A 389 5.10 3.22 13.50
N GLY A 390 5.21 2.26 12.59
CA GLY A 390 4.15 1.31 12.27
C GLY A 390 4.49 -0.14 12.53
N VAL A 391 3.50 -0.96 12.88
CA VAL A 391 3.69 -2.41 13.01
C VAL A 391 2.57 -3.20 12.32
N ARG A 392 2.94 -4.30 11.65
CA ARG A 392 2.00 -5.35 11.23
C ARG A 392 2.16 -6.56 12.14
N CYS A 393 1.08 -6.93 12.83
CA CYS A 393 1.08 -8.06 13.75
C CYS A 393 0.52 -9.33 13.11
N ALA A 394 1.25 -10.44 13.23
CA ALA A 394 0.77 -11.77 12.87
C ALA A 394 0.25 -12.49 14.12
N ARG A 395 -0.90 -13.17 14.01
CA ARG A 395 -1.40 -14.02 15.11
C ARG A 395 -0.52 -15.26 15.27
N LYS A 396 -0.46 -15.77 16.49
CA LYS A 396 0.25 -17.01 16.86
C LYS A 396 -0.26 -18.22 16.08
#